data_AF-A0ABD5V8N3-F1
#
_entry.id   AF-A0ABD5V8N3-F1
#
_cell.length_a   1.000
_cell.length_b   1.000
_cell.length_c   1.000
_cell.angle_alpha   90.00
_cell.angle_beta   90.00
_cell.angle_gamma   90.00
#
_symmetry.space_group_name_H-M   'P 1'
#
loop_
_entity.id
_entity.type
_entity.pdbx_description
1 polymer ?
#
loop_
_entity_poly.entity_id
_entity_poly.type
_entity_poly.pdbx_seq_one_letter_code
_entity_poly.pdbx_strand_id
1 'polypeptide(L)'
;MQLADFVDELDAPSVSLTVVNVSGAGNEHVTGMFEDLFERQPVDVETALTDGGEENLVVLTRDGERVAESELDDVGDAVLFVNSDIYITGSRELADVETPAVLAELADVPFNAEGYPSTRKEKFLLIEISRFIEALAYREGAGRIHSGFQRLSRIDDEKGTKTVYETLAETDLDANVYGVGDWTPESSLSAHSNHPNLDAVWFVVFVPPDGSDADHAALVCVEDDDGHWRGFWTFDRDRVRDIESYVSDAYQA
;
A
#
# COMPACT_ATOMS: atom_id res chain seq x y z
N MET A 1 13.68 19.03 5.42
CA MET A 1 12.65 18.00 5.45
C MET A 1 12.98 17.00 4.36
N GLN A 2 12.92 15.71 4.66
CA GLN A 2 13.04 14.59 3.74
C GLN A 2 11.75 13.75 3.80
N LEU A 3 11.49 12.89 2.82
CA LEU A 3 10.32 12.02 2.85
C LEU A 3 10.32 11.10 4.08
N ALA A 4 11.50 10.68 4.54
CA ALA A 4 11.70 9.88 5.74
C ALA A 4 11.17 10.57 7.02
N ASP A 5 11.14 11.90 7.07
CA ASP A 5 10.66 12.63 8.25
C ASP A 5 9.17 12.30 8.52
N PHE A 6 8.36 12.08 7.48
CA PHE A 6 6.95 11.67 7.66
C PHE A 6 6.80 10.28 8.32
N VAL A 7 7.76 9.38 8.06
CA VAL A 7 7.78 8.03 8.64
C VAL A 7 8.31 8.10 10.07
N ASP A 8 9.38 8.87 10.29
CA ASP A 8 10.08 8.96 11.58
C ASP A 8 9.27 9.75 12.64
N GLU A 9 8.41 10.69 12.20
CA GLU A 9 7.55 11.52 13.06
C GLU A 9 6.11 10.96 13.21
N LEU A 10 5.85 9.74 12.74
CA LEU A 10 4.54 9.10 12.87
C LEU A 10 4.20 8.81 14.34
N ASP A 11 3.09 9.38 14.82
CA ASP A 11 2.50 9.04 16.12
C ASP A 11 1.61 7.82 15.96
N ALA A 12 2.19 6.64 16.22
CA ALA A 12 1.57 5.36 15.92
C ALA A 12 0.48 4.99 16.95
N PRO A 13 -0.73 4.58 16.52
CA PRO A 13 -1.75 4.07 17.42
C PRO A 13 -1.38 2.67 17.93
N SER A 14 -1.95 2.28 19.07
CA SER A 14 -1.86 0.90 19.55
C SER A 14 -2.90 0.05 18.83
N VAL A 15 -2.45 -0.98 18.11
CA VAL A 15 -3.32 -1.89 17.36
C VAL A 15 -3.04 -3.35 17.66
N SER A 16 -4.09 -4.17 17.60
CA SER A 16 -3.99 -5.62 17.68
C SER A 16 -4.91 -6.28 16.65
N LEU A 17 -4.48 -7.43 16.14
CA LEU A 17 -5.23 -8.27 15.22
C LEU A 17 -5.59 -9.59 15.92
N THR A 18 -6.86 -9.95 15.90
CA THR A 18 -7.33 -11.21 16.45
C THR A 18 -7.92 -12.07 15.34
N VAL A 19 -7.40 -13.28 15.14
CA VAL A 19 -8.01 -14.29 14.26
C VAL A 19 -9.00 -15.10 15.09
N VAL A 20 -10.28 -14.99 14.78
CA VAL A 20 -11.37 -15.53 15.57
C VAL A 20 -11.85 -16.86 14.98
N ASN A 21 -12.04 -17.86 15.86
CA ASN A 21 -12.69 -19.14 15.53
C ASN A 21 -12.08 -19.82 14.30
N VAL A 22 -10.76 -20.00 14.29
CA VAL A 22 -10.06 -20.71 13.21
C VAL A 22 -10.61 -22.13 13.08
N SER A 23 -11.13 -22.46 11.91
CA SER A 23 -11.77 -23.73 11.59
C SER A 23 -11.37 -24.21 10.19
N GLY A 24 -11.24 -25.52 9.99
CA GLY A 24 -10.92 -26.10 8.68
C GLY A 24 -9.42 -26.23 8.40
N ALA A 25 -9.05 -27.28 7.65
CA ALA A 25 -7.67 -27.73 7.50
C ALA A 25 -6.72 -26.75 6.78
N GLY A 26 -7.27 -25.80 6.01
CA GLY A 26 -6.46 -24.76 5.36
C GLY A 26 -6.15 -23.57 6.27
N ASN A 27 -7.09 -23.22 7.15
CA ASN A 27 -7.09 -21.92 7.84
C ASN A 27 -6.05 -21.82 8.96
N GLU A 28 -5.64 -22.95 9.54
CA GLU A 28 -4.48 -22.98 10.45
C GLU A 28 -3.19 -22.56 9.73
N HIS A 29 -3.01 -22.97 8.47
CA HIS A 29 -1.84 -22.56 7.69
C HIS A 29 -1.91 -21.09 7.29
N VAL A 30 -3.09 -20.61 6.88
CA VAL A 30 -3.31 -19.19 6.55
C VAL A 30 -3.07 -18.31 7.77
N THR A 31 -3.57 -18.73 8.94
CA THR A 31 -3.33 -18.04 10.22
C THR A 31 -1.83 -17.95 10.51
N GLY A 32 -1.07 -19.03 10.35
CA GLY A 32 0.39 -18.99 10.54
C GLY A 32 1.10 -18.04 9.57
N MET A 33 0.71 -18.01 8.30
CA MET A 33 1.26 -17.04 7.33
C MET A 33 0.89 -15.59 7.67
N PHE A 34 -0.30 -15.38 8.21
CA PHE A 34 -0.75 -14.07 8.68
C PHE A 34 0.04 -13.62 9.92
N GLU A 35 0.23 -14.50 10.89
CA GLU A 35 1.11 -14.24 12.05
C GLU A 35 2.55 -13.90 11.61
N ASP A 36 3.10 -14.67 10.66
CA ASP A 36 4.44 -14.44 10.09
C ASP A 36 4.56 -13.08 9.36
N LEU A 37 3.49 -12.59 8.72
CA LEU A 37 3.45 -11.29 8.05
C LEU A 37 3.61 -10.13 9.06
N PHE A 38 3.07 -10.29 10.26
CA PHE A 38 3.05 -9.27 11.30
C PHE A 38 4.11 -9.43 12.40
N GLU A 39 4.88 -10.53 12.39
CA GLU A 39 5.92 -10.85 13.38
C GLU A 39 6.90 -9.70 13.66
N ARG A 40 7.22 -8.88 12.65
CA ARG A 40 8.18 -7.76 12.73
C ARG A 40 7.52 -6.38 12.74
N GLN A 41 6.21 -6.36 12.96
CA GLN A 41 5.41 -5.15 12.94
C GLN A 41 5.04 -4.77 14.38
N PRO A 42 4.78 -3.49 14.66
CA PRO A 42 4.28 -3.04 15.95
C PRO A 42 2.77 -3.37 16.10
N VAL A 43 2.37 -4.61 15.80
CA VAL A 43 0.98 -5.09 15.83
C VAL A 43 0.95 -6.41 16.56
N ASP A 44 0.17 -6.48 17.64
CA ASP A 44 -0.02 -7.73 18.38
C ASP A 44 -1.00 -8.63 17.63
N VAL A 45 -0.57 -9.84 17.24
CA VAL A 45 -1.45 -10.83 16.58
C VAL A 45 -1.72 -11.99 17.52
N GLU A 46 -3.00 -12.33 17.67
CA GLU A 46 -3.43 -13.47 18.48
C GLU A 46 -4.58 -14.24 17.83
N THR A 47 -4.76 -15.49 18.27
CA THR A 47 -5.91 -16.32 17.89
C THR A 47 -6.85 -16.48 19.10
N ALA A 48 -8.16 -16.31 18.88
CA ALA A 48 -9.17 -16.42 19.93
C ALA A 48 -10.33 -17.34 19.53
N LEU A 49 -10.84 -18.10 20.50
CA LEU A 49 -12.10 -18.84 20.39
C LEU A 49 -13.20 -18.07 21.11
N THR A 50 -14.30 -17.81 20.41
CA THR A 50 -15.47 -17.08 20.91
C THR A 50 -16.73 -17.91 20.73
N ASP A 51 -17.60 -17.92 21.74
CA ASP A 51 -18.85 -18.66 21.69
C ASP A 51 -19.84 -18.03 20.69
N GLY A 52 -20.18 -18.75 19.62
CA GLY A 52 -21.18 -18.33 18.64
C GLY A 52 -20.76 -17.20 17.70
N GLY A 53 -19.46 -16.86 17.67
CA GLY A 53 -18.88 -15.94 16.70
C GLY A 53 -18.72 -16.56 15.31
N GLU A 54 -18.50 -15.71 14.30
CA GLU A 54 -18.15 -16.14 12.95
C GLU A 54 -16.80 -16.85 12.94
N GLU A 55 -16.62 -17.78 12.00
CA GLU A 55 -15.41 -18.57 11.84
C GLU A 55 -14.44 -17.88 10.88
N ASN A 56 -13.14 -18.02 11.14
CA ASN A 56 -12.06 -17.54 10.27
C ASN A 56 -12.16 -16.03 9.97
N LEU A 57 -12.46 -15.24 10.99
CA LEU A 57 -12.58 -13.78 10.87
C LEU A 57 -11.35 -13.10 11.48
N VAL A 58 -10.75 -12.18 10.74
CA VAL A 58 -9.70 -11.30 11.25
C VAL A 58 -10.36 -10.04 11.78
N VAL A 59 -10.02 -9.65 13.02
CA VAL A 59 -10.57 -8.47 13.68
C VAL A 59 -9.44 -7.52 14.05
N LEU A 60 -9.52 -6.29 13.57
CA LEU A 60 -8.61 -5.22 13.96
C LEU A 60 -9.22 -4.43 15.13
N THR A 61 -8.43 -4.31 16.20
CA THR A 61 -8.74 -3.48 17.36
C THR A 61 -7.73 -2.35 17.44
N ARG A 62 -8.22 -1.13 17.64
CA ARG A 62 -7.41 0.08 17.86
C ARG A 62 -7.83 0.70 19.19
N ASP A 63 -6.88 0.92 20.08
CA ASP A 63 -7.12 1.49 21.41
C ASP A 63 -8.24 0.78 22.21
N GLY A 64 -8.39 -0.53 22.01
CA GLY A 64 -9.40 -1.36 22.66
C GLY A 64 -10.78 -1.37 21.98
N GLU A 65 -10.96 -0.67 20.87
CA GLU A 65 -12.19 -0.65 20.07
C GLU A 65 -12.02 -1.41 18.75
N ARG A 66 -13.01 -2.23 18.39
CA ARG A 66 -13.03 -2.92 17.10
C ARG A 66 -13.29 -1.90 15.99
N VAL A 67 -12.34 -1.76 15.07
CA VAL A 67 -12.42 -0.77 13.98
C VAL A 67 -12.66 -1.43 12.62
N ALA A 68 -12.23 -2.69 12.43
CA ALA A 68 -12.41 -3.40 11.17
C ALA A 68 -12.52 -4.92 11.36
N GLU A 69 -13.12 -5.57 10.38
CA GLU A 69 -13.16 -7.03 10.26
C GLU A 69 -13.09 -7.46 8.80
N SER A 70 -12.53 -8.63 8.54
CA SER A 70 -12.47 -9.22 7.21
C SER A 70 -12.35 -10.74 7.32
N GLU A 71 -12.85 -11.47 6.33
CA GLU A 71 -12.64 -12.91 6.27
C GLU A 71 -11.14 -13.20 6.10
N LEU A 72 -10.64 -14.23 6.80
CA LEU A 72 -9.24 -14.65 6.73
C LEU A 72 -8.85 -15.06 5.31
N ASP A 73 -9.80 -15.64 4.56
CA ASP A 73 -9.60 -16.03 3.17
C ASP A 73 -9.41 -14.80 2.27
N ASP A 74 -10.18 -13.72 2.47
CA ASP A 74 -10.01 -12.47 1.72
C ASP A 74 -8.63 -11.83 1.98
N VAL A 75 -8.16 -11.87 3.24
CA VAL A 75 -6.80 -11.45 3.60
C VAL A 75 -5.77 -12.35 2.92
N GLY A 76 -6.01 -13.66 2.92
CA GLY A 76 -5.19 -14.64 2.24
C GLY A 76 -5.03 -14.33 0.76
N ASP A 77 -6.14 -14.13 0.05
CA ASP A 77 -6.19 -13.87 -1.38
C ASP A 77 -5.59 -12.51 -1.75
N ALA A 78 -5.72 -11.50 -0.88
CA ALA A 78 -5.18 -10.17 -1.12
C ALA A 78 -3.64 -10.11 -0.97
N VAL A 79 -3.05 -10.81 0.01
CA VAL A 79 -1.61 -10.64 0.31
C VAL A 79 -0.81 -11.93 0.51
N LEU A 80 -1.41 -13.02 1.01
CA LEU A 80 -0.66 -14.23 1.40
C LEU A 80 -0.44 -15.19 0.23
N PHE A 81 -1.47 -15.41 -0.58
CA PHE A 81 -1.43 -16.32 -1.74
C PHE A 81 -0.94 -15.65 -3.02
N VAL A 82 -0.81 -14.32 -3.00
CA VAL A 82 -0.30 -13.55 -4.14
C VAL A 82 1.19 -13.84 -4.35
N ASN A 83 1.52 -14.20 -5.59
CA ASN A 83 2.89 -14.16 -6.07
C ASN A 83 3.16 -12.81 -6.73
N SER A 84 4.42 -12.37 -6.76
CA SER A 84 4.81 -11.09 -7.39
C SER A 84 4.33 -11.01 -8.84
N ASP A 85 4.23 -12.17 -9.48
CA ASP A 85 3.79 -12.33 -10.86
C ASP A 85 2.39 -11.75 -11.12
N ILE A 86 1.46 -11.75 -10.16
CA ILE A 86 0.11 -11.21 -10.40
C ILE A 86 0.16 -9.71 -10.73
N TYR A 87 0.98 -8.96 -10.00
CA TYR A 87 1.19 -7.53 -10.23
C TYR A 87 2.09 -7.28 -11.46
N ILE A 88 3.00 -8.21 -11.77
CA ILE A 88 3.82 -8.14 -13.00
C ILE A 88 2.98 -8.44 -14.24
N THR A 89 2.03 -9.38 -14.18
CA THR A 89 1.24 -9.82 -15.35
C THR A 89 -0.02 -8.99 -15.58
N GLY A 90 -0.48 -8.25 -14.57
CA GLY A 90 -1.69 -7.44 -14.63
C GLY A 90 -2.96 -8.28 -14.64
N SER A 91 -3.00 -9.35 -13.84
CA SER A 91 -4.14 -10.27 -13.83
C SER A 91 -5.37 -9.73 -13.09
N ARG A 92 -5.22 -8.64 -12.32
CA ARG A 92 -6.30 -7.93 -11.61
C ARG A 92 -6.41 -6.51 -12.15
N GLU A 93 -7.58 -6.14 -12.65
CA GLU A 93 -7.86 -4.78 -13.14
C GLU A 93 -8.10 -3.83 -11.97
N LEU A 94 -7.85 -2.52 -12.14
CA LEU A 94 -8.07 -1.51 -11.07
C LEU A 94 -9.52 -1.48 -10.58
N ALA A 95 -10.47 -1.72 -11.47
CA ALA A 95 -11.90 -1.75 -11.13
C ALA A 95 -12.26 -2.87 -10.15
N ASP A 96 -11.48 -3.96 -10.13
CA ASP A 96 -11.71 -5.16 -9.32
C ASP A 96 -10.83 -5.19 -8.05
N VAL A 97 -10.15 -4.09 -7.73
CA VAL A 97 -9.36 -3.97 -6.51
C VAL A 97 -10.28 -3.65 -5.32
N GLU A 98 -10.50 -4.70 -4.54
CA GLU A 98 -11.13 -4.73 -3.23
C GLU A 98 -10.07 -5.20 -2.22
N THR A 99 -9.70 -4.32 -1.30
CA THR A 99 -8.71 -4.60 -0.26
C THR A 99 -9.45 -4.86 1.05
N PRO A 100 -9.13 -5.96 1.78
CA PRO A 100 -9.74 -6.27 3.06
C PRO A 100 -9.69 -5.08 4.03
N ALA A 101 -10.80 -4.77 4.69
CA ALA A 101 -10.93 -3.62 5.57
C ALA A 101 -9.87 -3.64 6.69
N VAL A 102 -9.56 -4.82 7.25
CA VAL A 102 -8.50 -4.94 8.27
C VAL A 102 -7.12 -4.51 7.79
N LEU A 103 -6.83 -4.67 6.49
CA LEU A 103 -5.57 -4.24 5.91
C LEU A 103 -5.59 -2.74 5.61
N ALA A 104 -6.70 -2.19 5.11
CA ALA A 104 -6.81 -0.73 4.92
C ALA A 104 -6.74 0.02 6.25
N GLU A 105 -7.47 -0.44 7.27
CA GLU A 105 -7.62 0.18 8.59
C GLU A 105 -6.38 0.03 9.49
N LEU A 106 -5.34 -0.66 9.04
CA LEU A 106 -4.00 -0.58 9.63
C LEU A 106 -3.26 0.72 9.24
N ALA A 107 -3.96 1.68 8.64
CA ALA A 107 -3.46 3.04 8.39
C ALA A 107 -2.89 3.70 9.64
N ASP A 108 -1.87 4.52 9.44
CA ASP A 108 -1.08 5.23 10.46
C ASP A 108 -0.28 4.31 11.41
N VAL A 109 -0.11 3.04 11.05
CA VAL A 109 0.78 2.09 11.75
C VAL A 109 2.11 1.97 10.99
N PRO A 110 3.28 2.10 11.67
CA PRO A 110 4.57 1.84 11.04
C PRO A 110 4.65 0.40 10.54
N PHE A 111 5.17 0.23 9.33
CA PHE A 111 5.30 -1.07 8.69
C PHE A 111 6.72 -1.26 8.14
N ASN A 112 7.31 -2.39 8.47
CA ASN A 112 8.64 -2.80 8.06
C ASN A 112 8.56 -3.87 6.97
N ALA A 113 9.37 -3.75 5.92
CA ALA A 113 9.50 -4.78 4.90
C ALA A 113 10.98 -5.01 4.56
N GLU A 114 11.29 -6.18 4.02
CA GLU A 114 12.62 -6.47 3.46
C GLU A 114 12.55 -6.58 1.93
N GLY A 115 13.51 -5.95 1.26
CA GLY A 115 13.73 -6.12 -0.17
C GLY A 115 14.30 -7.51 -0.53
N TYR A 116 14.61 -7.69 -1.82
CA TYR A 116 15.33 -8.89 -2.29
C TYR A 116 16.68 -9.03 -1.54
N PRO A 117 17.09 -10.23 -1.11
CA PRO A 117 16.57 -11.55 -1.47
C PRO A 117 15.48 -12.12 -0.53
N SER A 118 14.91 -11.31 0.36
CA SER A 118 13.89 -11.81 1.30
C SER A 118 12.67 -12.36 0.56
N THR A 119 12.18 -13.51 1.02
CA THR A 119 10.97 -14.16 0.52
C THR A 119 9.76 -13.90 1.41
N ARG A 120 9.93 -13.06 2.45
CA ARG A 120 8.83 -12.69 3.36
C ARG A 120 7.73 -11.93 2.62
N LYS A 121 6.54 -11.94 3.20
CA LYS A 121 5.32 -11.43 2.57
C LYS A 121 5.05 -9.94 2.82
N GLU A 122 5.86 -9.26 3.64
CA GLU A 122 5.58 -7.87 4.06
C GLU A 122 5.46 -6.90 2.89
N LYS A 123 6.34 -7.00 1.90
CA LYS A 123 6.26 -6.16 0.70
C LYS A 123 4.94 -6.32 -0.05
N PHE A 124 4.28 -7.48 0.01
CA PHE A 124 3.02 -7.70 -0.70
C PHE A 124 1.89 -6.87 -0.12
N LEU A 125 1.88 -6.62 1.20
CA LEU A 125 0.93 -5.69 1.79
C LEU A 125 1.15 -4.27 1.25
N LEU A 126 2.40 -3.81 1.15
CA LEU A 126 2.71 -2.50 0.58
C LEU A 126 2.31 -2.40 -0.91
N ILE A 127 2.44 -3.48 -1.67
CA ILE A 127 1.96 -3.54 -3.06
C ILE A 127 0.44 -3.49 -3.12
N GLU A 128 -0.26 -4.23 -2.26
CA GLU A 128 -1.72 -4.24 -2.20
C GLU A 128 -2.25 -2.85 -1.83
N ILE A 129 -1.67 -2.18 -0.83
CA ILE A 129 -2.04 -0.80 -0.48
C ILE A 129 -1.74 0.17 -1.62
N SER A 130 -0.63 0.01 -2.36
CA SER A 130 -0.39 0.81 -3.56
C SER A 130 -1.50 0.65 -4.60
N ARG A 131 -1.90 -0.60 -4.88
CA ARG A 131 -3.00 -0.90 -5.81
C ARG A 131 -4.33 -0.35 -5.30
N PHE A 132 -4.58 -0.42 -3.99
CA PHE A 132 -5.76 0.14 -3.37
C PHE A 132 -5.88 1.65 -3.62
N ILE A 133 -4.79 2.39 -3.40
CA ILE A 133 -4.75 3.85 -3.61
C ILE A 133 -4.94 4.20 -5.09
N GLU A 134 -4.30 3.47 -6.00
CA GLU A 134 -4.50 3.68 -7.43
C GLU A 134 -5.93 3.33 -7.89
N ALA A 135 -6.54 2.32 -7.29
CA ALA A 135 -7.94 1.99 -7.56
C ALA A 135 -8.90 3.05 -7.03
N LEU A 136 -8.60 3.67 -5.87
CA LEU A 136 -9.33 4.85 -5.39
C LEU A 136 -9.22 6.00 -6.40
N ALA A 137 -8.01 6.30 -6.88
CA ALA A 137 -7.78 7.32 -7.88
C ALA A 137 -8.52 7.03 -9.19
N TYR A 138 -8.47 5.79 -9.66
CA TYR A 138 -9.17 5.35 -10.87
C TYR A 138 -10.70 5.47 -10.76
N ARG A 139 -11.27 5.08 -9.60
CA ARG A 139 -12.71 5.20 -9.36
C ARG A 139 -13.18 6.65 -9.32
N GLU A 140 -12.39 7.55 -8.75
CA GLU A 140 -12.69 8.99 -8.80
C GLU A 140 -12.49 9.56 -10.22
N GLY A 141 -11.45 9.09 -10.92
CA GLY A 141 -11.16 9.45 -12.31
C GLY A 141 -10.67 10.89 -12.52
N ALA A 142 -10.44 11.64 -11.43
CA ALA A 142 -9.96 13.01 -11.45
C ALA A 142 -9.16 13.31 -10.18
N GLY A 143 -8.37 14.39 -10.20
CA GLY A 143 -7.48 14.77 -9.10
C GLY A 143 -6.02 14.63 -9.48
N ARG A 144 -5.15 14.37 -8.51
CA ARG A 144 -3.72 14.18 -8.70
C ARG A 144 -3.28 12.86 -8.09
N ILE A 145 -2.48 12.10 -8.82
CA ILE A 145 -1.80 10.92 -8.30
C ILE A 145 -0.30 11.03 -8.53
N HIS A 146 0.48 10.77 -7.49
CA HIS A 146 1.93 10.81 -7.50
C HIS A 146 2.48 9.45 -7.09
N SER A 147 3.25 8.81 -7.96
CA SER A 147 3.77 7.46 -7.72
C SER A 147 5.27 7.36 -7.90
N GLY A 148 5.98 7.01 -6.84
CA GLY A 148 7.41 6.82 -6.80
C GLY A 148 7.82 5.36 -7.03
N PHE A 149 8.73 5.17 -7.99
CA PHE A 149 9.39 3.91 -8.31
C PHE A 149 10.89 4.08 -8.14
N GLN A 150 11.59 3.01 -7.77
CA GLN A 150 13.06 3.07 -7.73
C GLN A 150 13.67 3.45 -9.09
N ARG A 151 13.05 3.00 -10.19
CA ARG A 151 13.44 3.32 -11.56
C ARG A 151 12.20 3.39 -12.45
N LEU A 152 12.18 4.32 -13.40
CA LEU A 152 11.02 4.53 -14.27
C LEU A 152 10.79 3.33 -15.21
N SER A 153 11.85 2.62 -15.62
CA SER A 153 11.76 1.43 -16.46
C SER A 153 10.93 0.29 -15.86
N ARG A 154 10.73 0.25 -14.53
CA ARG A 154 9.86 -0.76 -13.91
C ARG A 154 8.41 -0.67 -14.42
N ILE A 155 7.96 0.52 -14.80
CA ILE A 155 6.62 0.70 -15.36
C ILE A 155 6.51 -0.06 -16.70
N ASP A 156 7.57 -0.08 -17.53
CA ASP A 156 7.56 -0.78 -18.82
C ASP A 156 7.91 -2.28 -18.71
N ASP A 157 8.82 -2.63 -17.80
CA ASP A 157 9.26 -4.02 -17.55
C ASP A 157 8.12 -4.91 -17.05
N GLU A 158 7.18 -4.34 -16.29
CA GLU A 158 6.08 -5.05 -15.63
C GLU A 158 4.74 -4.73 -16.31
N LYS A 159 4.19 -5.70 -17.05
CA LYS A 159 2.94 -5.54 -17.82
C LYS A 159 1.76 -5.04 -16.98
N GLY A 160 1.61 -5.51 -15.74
CA GLY A 160 0.52 -5.10 -14.86
C GLY A 160 0.68 -3.66 -14.40
N THR A 161 1.89 -3.29 -13.96
CA THR A 161 2.23 -1.90 -13.64
C THR A 161 2.00 -0.99 -14.86
N LYS A 162 2.48 -1.37 -16.05
CA LYS A 162 2.23 -0.63 -17.29
C LYS A 162 0.74 -0.38 -17.53
N THR A 163 -0.05 -1.46 -17.52
CA THR A 163 -1.51 -1.40 -17.75
C THR A 163 -2.17 -0.44 -16.77
N VAL A 164 -1.80 -0.46 -15.49
CA VAL A 164 -2.38 0.43 -14.48
C VAL A 164 -2.10 1.89 -14.82
N TYR A 165 -0.85 2.26 -15.10
CA TYR A 165 -0.52 3.66 -15.34
C TYR A 165 -1.01 4.17 -16.70
N GLU A 166 -1.08 3.31 -17.72
CA GLU A 166 -1.77 3.64 -18.97
C GLU A 166 -3.27 3.89 -18.72
N THR A 167 -3.92 3.02 -17.93
CA THR A 167 -5.34 3.15 -17.57
C THR A 167 -5.62 4.44 -16.78
N LEU A 168 -4.78 4.77 -15.80
CA LEU A 168 -4.90 6.02 -15.04
C LEU A 168 -4.72 7.25 -15.95
N ALA A 169 -3.78 7.20 -16.90
CA ALA A 169 -3.50 8.28 -17.83
C ALA A 169 -4.61 8.52 -18.88
N GLU A 170 -5.56 7.59 -19.02
CA GLU A 170 -6.77 7.72 -19.84
C GLU A 170 -7.92 8.44 -19.13
N THR A 171 -7.78 8.72 -17.82
CA THR A 171 -8.77 9.48 -17.02
C THR A 171 -8.43 10.99 -16.99
N ASP A 172 -9.20 11.77 -16.21
CA ASP A 172 -8.93 13.20 -15.96
C ASP A 172 -7.94 13.41 -14.78
N LEU A 173 -7.23 12.35 -14.35
CA LEU A 173 -6.16 12.43 -13.35
C LEU A 173 -4.92 13.13 -13.92
N ASP A 174 -4.33 14.02 -13.12
CA ASP A 174 -2.95 14.45 -13.31
C ASP A 174 -2.01 13.39 -12.70
N ALA A 175 -1.62 12.42 -13.54
CA ALA A 175 -0.82 11.27 -13.16
C ALA A 175 0.69 11.54 -13.31
N ASN A 176 1.37 11.56 -12.17
CA ASN A 176 2.79 11.87 -12.04
C ASN A 176 3.57 10.64 -11.57
N VAL A 177 4.62 10.27 -12.28
CA VAL A 177 5.51 9.15 -11.92
C VAL A 177 6.92 9.63 -11.67
N TYR A 178 7.57 9.07 -10.66
CA TYR A 178 8.89 9.48 -10.20
C TYR A 178 9.82 8.27 -10.17
N GLY A 179 11.09 8.47 -10.53
CA GLY A 179 12.11 7.42 -10.43
C GLY A 179 13.41 7.79 -11.11
N VAL A 180 14.42 6.93 -11.00
CA VAL A 180 15.64 7.08 -11.80
C VAL A 180 15.29 7.11 -13.29
N GLY A 181 15.84 8.10 -14.01
CA GLY A 181 15.55 8.40 -15.41
C GLY A 181 16.19 7.41 -16.39
N ASP A 182 15.71 6.18 -16.42
CA ASP A 182 16.16 5.12 -17.33
C ASP A 182 15.10 4.72 -18.39
N TRP A 183 13.93 5.36 -18.34
CA TRP A 183 12.82 5.20 -19.29
C TRP A 183 11.99 6.48 -19.37
N THR A 184 11.26 6.67 -20.46
CA THR A 184 10.33 7.80 -20.65
C THR A 184 8.99 7.24 -21.16
N PRO A 185 7.86 7.58 -20.51
CA PRO A 185 6.55 7.12 -20.95
C PRO A 185 6.18 7.63 -22.35
N GLU A 186 5.49 6.81 -23.12
CA GLU A 186 4.87 7.22 -24.40
C GLU A 186 3.46 7.83 -24.21
N SER A 187 2.87 7.68 -23.01
CA SER A 187 1.53 8.13 -22.65
C SER A 187 1.51 9.54 -22.05
N SER A 188 0.33 10.03 -21.65
CA SER A 188 0.10 11.32 -20.96
C SER A 188 0.67 11.40 -19.53
N LEU A 189 1.45 10.40 -19.09
CA LEU A 189 2.09 10.41 -17.76
C LEU A 189 3.19 11.49 -17.69
N SER A 190 3.17 12.26 -16.61
CA SER A 190 4.25 13.20 -16.29
C SER A 190 5.37 12.46 -15.53
N ALA A 191 6.52 12.24 -16.18
CA ALA A 191 7.65 11.54 -15.56
C ALA A 191 8.72 12.49 -15.03
N HIS A 192 9.17 12.24 -13.80
CA HIS A 192 10.11 13.08 -13.05
C HIS A 192 11.31 12.25 -12.57
N SER A 193 12.53 12.71 -12.87
CA SER A 193 13.77 11.94 -12.60
C SER A 193 14.94 12.78 -12.10
N ASN A 194 14.69 14.02 -11.70
CA ASN A 194 15.73 15.02 -11.42
C ASN A 194 16.32 14.93 -10.01
N HIS A 195 15.82 14.04 -9.15
CA HIS A 195 16.25 13.95 -7.76
C HIS A 195 17.09 12.68 -7.50
N PRO A 196 18.27 12.79 -6.85
CA PRO A 196 19.23 11.70 -6.74
C PRO A 196 18.78 10.53 -5.86
N ASN A 197 17.83 10.76 -4.94
CA ASN A 197 17.39 9.74 -3.96
C ASN A 197 16.06 9.05 -4.36
N LEU A 198 15.64 9.15 -5.62
CA LEU A 198 14.39 8.52 -6.07
C LEU A 198 14.46 6.98 -6.08
N ASP A 199 15.66 6.40 -6.03
CA ASP A 199 15.88 4.96 -5.92
C ASP A 199 15.67 4.39 -4.51
N ALA A 200 15.65 5.24 -3.49
CA ALA A 200 15.50 4.86 -2.07
C ALA A 200 14.11 5.17 -1.48
N VAL A 201 13.13 5.50 -2.32
CA VAL A 201 11.77 5.83 -1.90
C VAL A 201 10.72 5.10 -2.74
N TRP A 202 9.60 4.78 -2.11
CA TRP A 202 8.39 4.28 -2.77
C TRP A 202 7.21 4.98 -2.13
N PHE A 203 6.41 5.66 -2.93
CA PHE A 203 5.21 6.31 -2.46
C PHE A 203 4.10 6.20 -3.50
N VAL A 204 2.86 6.26 -3.04
CA VAL A 204 1.67 6.46 -3.90
C VAL A 204 0.78 7.45 -3.16
N VAL A 205 0.54 8.62 -3.74
CA VAL A 205 -0.20 9.71 -3.09
C VAL A 205 -1.32 10.13 -4.01
N PHE A 206 -2.55 9.94 -3.56
CA PHE A 206 -3.76 10.37 -4.25
C PHE A 206 -4.44 11.51 -3.51
N VAL A 207 -4.68 12.58 -4.26
CA VAL A 207 -5.43 13.75 -3.80
C VAL A 207 -6.60 13.99 -4.75
N PRO A 208 -7.85 13.74 -4.32
CA PRO A 208 -9.02 13.97 -5.15
C PRO A 208 -9.25 15.47 -5.40
N PRO A 209 -10.12 15.83 -6.37
CA PRO A 209 -10.49 17.22 -6.64
C PRO A 209 -11.06 17.91 -5.40
N ASP A 210 -10.86 19.22 -5.30
CA ASP A 210 -11.42 19.99 -4.19
C ASP A 210 -12.96 19.91 -4.19
N GLY A 211 -13.53 19.53 -3.05
CA GLY A 211 -14.98 19.33 -2.88
C GLY A 211 -15.49 17.96 -3.32
N SER A 212 -14.60 17.03 -3.71
CA SER A 212 -14.94 15.61 -3.83
C SER A 212 -15.19 14.99 -2.44
N ASP A 213 -16.07 14.00 -2.39
CA ASP A 213 -16.33 13.16 -1.22
C ASP A 213 -15.38 11.95 -1.16
N ALA A 214 -14.51 11.77 -2.16
CA ALA A 214 -13.51 10.70 -2.16
C ALA A 214 -12.43 10.92 -1.09
N ASP A 215 -11.92 9.81 -0.55
CA ASP A 215 -10.85 9.85 0.44
C ASP A 215 -9.52 10.27 -0.18
N HIS A 216 -8.74 11.01 0.59
CA HIS A 216 -7.32 11.22 0.31
C HIS A 216 -6.57 9.98 0.78
N ALA A 217 -5.51 9.60 0.08
CA ALA A 217 -4.72 8.45 0.51
C ALA A 217 -3.24 8.62 0.16
N ALA A 218 -2.36 8.20 1.06
CA ALA A 218 -0.93 8.16 0.80
C ALA A 218 -0.32 6.89 1.36
N LEU A 219 0.59 6.28 0.61
CA LEU A 219 1.58 5.31 1.06
C LEU A 219 2.95 5.98 0.96
N VAL A 220 3.76 5.88 2.01
CA VAL A 220 5.14 6.39 2.03
C VAL A 220 6.05 5.33 2.61
N CYS A 221 7.05 4.91 1.85
CA CYS A 221 8.06 3.95 2.22
C CYS A 221 9.45 4.49 1.86
N VAL A 222 10.41 4.31 2.76
CA VAL A 222 11.81 4.67 2.57
C VAL A 222 12.70 3.46 2.82
N GLU A 223 13.71 3.30 1.98
CA GLU A 223 14.72 2.24 2.09
C GLU A 223 15.91 2.73 2.93
N ASP A 224 16.45 1.87 3.78
CA ASP A 224 17.74 2.07 4.43
C ASP A 224 18.89 1.42 3.64
N ASP A 225 20.14 1.68 4.06
CA ASP A 225 21.34 1.18 3.36
C ASP A 225 21.44 -0.36 3.32
N ASP A 226 20.66 -1.09 4.13
CA ASP A 226 20.66 -2.55 4.22
C ASP A 226 19.51 -3.20 3.42
N GLY A 227 18.72 -2.40 2.69
CA GLY A 227 17.58 -2.88 1.90
C GLY A 227 16.33 -3.19 2.74
N HIS A 228 16.26 -2.66 3.96
CA HIS A 228 15.04 -2.66 4.75
C HIS A 228 14.21 -1.43 4.42
N TRP A 229 12.92 -1.64 4.33
CA TRP A 229 11.94 -0.61 4.04
C TRP A 229 11.16 -0.32 5.30
N ARG A 230 10.96 0.97 5.57
CA ARG A 230 10.06 1.44 6.62
C ARG A 230 9.05 2.38 6.00
N GLY A 231 7.79 2.21 6.34
CA GLY A 231 6.74 3.04 5.79
C GLY A 231 5.47 2.99 6.59
N PHE A 232 4.45 3.64 6.05
CA PHE A 232 3.08 3.61 6.52
C PHE A 232 2.17 4.07 5.38
N TRP A 233 0.87 3.83 5.51
CA TRP A 233 -0.13 4.52 4.71
C TRP A 233 -1.11 5.26 5.61
N THR A 234 -1.78 6.25 5.05
CA THR A 234 -2.71 7.11 5.77
C THR A 234 -3.84 7.56 4.86
N PHE A 235 -5.00 7.81 5.47
CA PHE A 235 -6.16 8.45 4.85
C PHE A 235 -6.44 9.83 5.46
N ASP A 236 -5.59 10.28 6.40
CA ASP A 236 -5.72 11.61 7.00
C ASP A 236 -5.46 12.69 5.95
N ARG A 237 -6.50 13.47 5.66
CA ARG A 237 -6.49 14.47 4.59
C ARG A 237 -5.34 15.46 4.71
N ASP A 238 -5.10 15.98 5.91
CA ASP A 238 -4.11 17.03 6.13
C ASP A 238 -2.70 16.46 5.93
N ARG A 239 -2.42 15.28 6.48
CA ARG A 239 -1.16 14.56 6.27
C ARG A 239 -0.93 14.19 4.82
N VAL A 240 -1.95 13.69 4.11
CA VAL A 240 -1.82 13.37 2.67
C VAL A 240 -1.47 14.61 1.85
N ARG A 241 -2.09 15.77 2.16
CA ARG A 241 -1.78 17.05 1.50
C ARG A 241 -0.36 17.52 1.79
N ASP A 242 0.12 17.35 3.02
CA ASP A 242 1.51 17.68 3.38
C ASP A 242 2.52 16.81 2.63
N ILE A 243 2.23 15.50 2.49
CA ILE A 243 3.05 14.56 1.71
C ILE A 243 3.05 14.94 0.22
N GLU A 244 1.88 15.21 -0.36
CA GLU A 244 1.76 15.63 -1.78
C GLU A 244 2.54 16.91 -2.05
N SER A 245 2.39 17.92 -1.18
CA SER A 245 3.11 19.19 -1.30
C SER A 245 4.62 18.97 -1.25
N TYR A 246 5.11 18.13 -0.33
CA TYR A 246 6.52 17.78 -0.28
C TYR A 246 7.00 17.07 -1.55
N VAL A 247 6.27 16.07 -2.04
CA VAL A 247 6.63 15.32 -3.25
C VAL A 247 6.68 16.24 -4.47
N SER A 248 5.69 17.11 -4.64
CA SER A 248 5.66 18.08 -5.73
C SER A 248 6.83 19.07 -5.64
N ASP A 249 7.07 19.67 -4.48
CA ASP A 249 8.14 20.67 -4.32
C ASP A 249 9.55 20.07 -4.45
N ALA A 250 9.75 18.86 -3.92
CA ALA A 250 11.08 18.24 -3.85
C ALA A 250 11.44 17.44 -5.11
N TYR A 251 10.47 16.75 -5.74
CA TYR A 251 10.75 15.75 -6.76
C TYR A 251 10.20 16.06 -8.15
N GLN A 252 9.23 16.99 -8.28
CA GLN A 252 8.62 17.35 -9.56
C GLN A 252 9.39 18.46 -10.32
N ALA A 253 10.31 19.14 -9.64
CA ALA A 253 11.05 20.29 -10.16
C ALA A 253 12.12 19.97 -11.22
#